data_AF-A0A534RFE7-F1
#
_entry.id   AF-A0A534RFE7-F1
#
_cell.length_a   1.000
_cell.length_b   1.000
_cell.length_c   1.000
_cell.angle_alpha   90.00
_cell.angle_beta   90.00
_cell.angle_gamma   90.00
#
_symmetry.space_group_name_H-M   'P 1'
#
loop_
_entity.id
_entity.type
_entity.pdbx_description
1 polymer ?
#
loop_
_entity_poly.entity_id
_entity_poly.type
_entity_poly.pdbx_seq_one_letter_code
_entity_poly.pdbx_strand_id
1 'polypeptide(L)'
;MRLLAALTLALSAGSAGAQGTYLLGAAKVDVTPPPFDAAVDAAMFPNCPAAVFTGPRLFGLQEPYTDNNPPGCPPDNCGQARPGFFNYETDTYCDANANGRYDGLYSSGGADHLLEWVHDPIDARAIAIGDGTKMAVIVSIVSIGLFENQTKRMRAAVLDALPPGSDVTLVFSADHNESSPDSIGLYGAPDTGQGVGGNSGIDDYYMGFLVERAAQAALQAIQNAVP
;
A
#
# COMPACT_ATOMS: atom_id res chain seq x y z
N MET A 1 -44.88 40.78 -48.28
CA MET A 1 -43.94 39.65 -48.34
C MET A 1 -43.19 39.57 -47.01
N ARG A 2 -43.64 38.72 -46.09
CA ARG A 2 -42.94 38.37 -44.84
C ARG A 2 -43.17 36.87 -44.63
N LEU A 3 -42.18 36.05 -44.95
CA LEU A 3 -42.18 34.64 -44.56
C LEU A 3 -41.62 34.55 -43.15
N LEU A 4 -42.42 34.06 -42.20
CA LEU A 4 -41.93 33.53 -40.93
C LEU A 4 -41.43 32.11 -41.19
N ALA A 5 -40.15 31.86 -40.95
CA ALA A 5 -39.60 30.51 -40.86
C ALA A 5 -39.83 29.99 -39.43
N ALA A 6 -40.64 28.93 -39.30
CA ALA A 6 -40.80 28.21 -38.04
C ALA A 6 -39.63 27.24 -37.88
N LEU A 7 -38.75 27.53 -36.92
CA LEU A 7 -37.67 26.63 -36.52
C LEU A 7 -38.24 25.59 -35.54
N THR A 8 -38.50 24.38 -36.02
CA THR A 8 -38.87 23.25 -35.15
C THR A 8 -37.63 22.77 -34.41
N LEU A 9 -37.52 23.13 -33.13
CA LEU A 9 -36.56 22.55 -32.21
C LEU A 9 -36.96 21.08 -31.99
N ALA A 10 -36.21 20.15 -32.58
CA ALA A 10 -36.29 18.75 -32.22
C ALA A 10 -35.67 18.59 -30.83
N LEU A 11 -36.50 18.61 -29.78
CA LEU A 11 -36.08 18.11 -28.48
C LEU A 11 -35.84 16.61 -28.63
N SER A 12 -34.59 16.21 -28.82
CA SER A 12 -34.18 14.86 -28.46
C SER A 12 -34.41 14.73 -26.96
N ALA A 13 -35.54 14.12 -26.59
CA ALA A 13 -35.72 13.58 -25.26
C ALA A 13 -34.61 12.54 -25.06
N GLY A 14 -33.48 12.97 -24.50
CA GLY A 14 -32.51 12.06 -23.95
C GLY A 14 -33.28 11.21 -22.96
N SER A 15 -33.42 9.93 -23.25
CA SER A 15 -33.93 8.95 -22.31
C SER A 15 -32.99 8.98 -21.10
N ALA A 16 -33.39 9.71 -20.06
CA ALA A 16 -32.85 9.51 -18.72
C ALA A 16 -33.33 8.15 -18.24
N GLY A 17 -32.72 7.09 -18.76
CA GLY A 17 -32.96 5.72 -18.36
C GLY A 17 -32.25 5.42 -17.05
N ALA A 18 -32.70 6.00 -15.94
CA ALA A 18 -32.54 5.32 -14.67
C ALA A 18 -33.73 4.38 -14.50
N GLN A 19 -33.72 3.28 -15.27
CA GLN A 19 -34.62 2.14 -15.09
C GLN A 19 -33.80 0.88 -14.79
N GLY A 20 -32.82 0.99 -13.88
CA GLY A 20 -31.99 -0.12 -13.44
C GLY A 20 -31.76 -0.04 -11.93
N THR A 21 -31.77 -1.21 -11.28
CA THR A 21 -31.27 -1.34 -9.91
C THR A 21 -29.75 -1.14 -9.93
N TYR A 22 -29.21 -0.32 -9.02
CA TYR A 22 -27.76 -0.18 -8.88
C TYR A 22 -27.17 -1.47 -8.34
N LEU A 23 -26.01 -1.85 -8.84
CA LEU A 23 -25.20 -2.91 -8.25
C LEU A 23 -24.27 -2.30 -7.21
N LEU A 24 -24.35 -2.79 -5.98
CA LEU A 24 -23.52 -2.39 -4.86
C LEU A 24 -22.73 -3.60 -4.35
N GLY A 25 -21.42 -3.43 -4.23
CA GLY A 25 -20.53 -4.44 -3.66
C GLY A 25 -19.55 -3.83 -2.68
N ALA A 26 -19.10 -4.64 -1.73
CA ALA A 26 -18.12 -4.21 -0.74
C ALA A 26 -17.12 -5.34 -0.45
N ALA A 27 -15.92 -4.95 -0.07
CA ALA A 27 -14.89 -5.88 0.38
C ALA A 27 -13.96 -5.23 1.41
N LYS A 28 -13.38 -6.08 2.25
CA LYS A 28 -12.30 -5.74 3.19
C LYS A 28 -11.19 -6.77 3.00
N VAL A 29 -9.98 -6.31 2.77
CA VAL A 29 -8.79 -7.14 2.59
C VAL A 29 -7.71 -6.68 3.57
N ASP A 30 -7.15 -7.61 4.34
CA ASP A 30 -6.08 -7.33 5.29
C ASP A 30 -4.81 -6.88 4.55
N VAL A 31 -4.19 -5.79 5.02
CA VAL A 31 -2.92 -5.27 4.50
C VAL A 31 -1.85 -5.20 5.58
N THR A 32 -2.02 -5.95 6.67
CA THR A 32 -1.05 -6.03 7.75
C THR A 32 0.21 -6.74 7.23
N PRO A 33 1.43 -6.22 7.47
CA PRO A 33 2.64 -6.97 7.15
C PRO A 33 2.57 -8.38 7.76
N PRO A 34 2.85 -9.44 6.99
CA PRO A 34 2.78 -10.79 7.52
C PRO A 34 3.84 -10.97 8.62
N PRO A 35 3.57 -11.82 9.64
CA PRO A 35 4.59 -12.17 10.61
C PRO A 35 5.77 -12.86 9.91
N PHE A 36 6.96 -12.75 10.50
CA PHE A 36 8.14 -13.40 9.95
C PHE A 36 7.96 -14.93 9.87
N ASP A 37 8.28 -15.51 8.72
CA ASP A 37 8.36 -16.95 8.48
C ASP A 37 9.66 -17.26 7.72
N ALA A 38 10.51 -18.10 8.30
CA ALA A 38 11.85 -18.35 7.77
C ALA A 38 11.86 -19.04 6.40
N ALA A 39 10.84 -19.86 6.08
CA ALA A 39 10.76 -20.54 4.80
C ALA A 39 10.27 -19.60 3.69
N VAL A 40 9.26 -18.77 3.99
CA VAL A 40 8.79 -17.72 3.07
C VAL A 40 9.90 -16.71 2.81
N ASP A 41 10.62 -16.33 3.85
CA ASP A 41 11.72 -15.39 3.77
C ASP A 41 12.89 -15.89 2.90
N ALA A 42 13.33 -17.14 3.12
CA ALA A 42 14.39 -17.75 2.31
C ALA A 42 13.99 -17.87 0.83
N ALA A 43 12.70 -18.04 0.54
CA ALA A 43 12.19 -18.05 -0.83
C ALA A 43 12.12 -16.65 -1.45
N MET A 44 11.82 -15.63 -0.65
CA MET A 44 11.77 -14.23 -1.07
C MET A 44 13.18 -13.66 -1.31
N PHE A 45 14.15 -14.04 -0.50
CA PHE A 45 15.52 -13.54 -0.53
C PHE A 45 16.55 -14.66 -0.80
N PRO A 46 16.46 -15.37 -1.94
CA PRO A 46 17.29 -16.54 -2.20
C PRO A 46 18.79 -16.23 -2.29
N ASN A 47 19.15 -14.97 -2.55
CA ASN A 47 20.52 -14.50 -2.66
C ASN A 47 21.10 -13.97 -1.34
N CYS A 48 20.33 -14.02 -0.25
CA CYS A 48 20.71 -13.50 1.05
C CYS A 48 20.97 -14.66 2.03
N PRO A 49 22.24 -15.02 2.31
CA PRO A 49 22.53 -16.16 3.16
C PRO A 49 22.08 -15.90 4.61
N ALA A 50 21.07 -16.63 5.08
CA ALA A 50 20.53 -16.48 6.43
C ALA A 50 21.56 -16.73 7.55
N ALA A 51 22.65 -17.46 7.27
CA ALA A 51 23.75 -17.66 8.21
C ALA A 51 24.61 -16.41 8.42
N VAL A 52 24.56 -15.44 7.50
CA VAL A 52 25.28 -14.17 7.59
C VAL A 52 24.38 -13.14 8.27
N PHE A 53 23.14 -12.99 7.83
CA PHE A 53 22.21 -11.98 8.29
C PHE A 53 21.38 -12.47 9.48
N THR A 54 21.94 -12.32 10.68
CA THR A 54 21.38 -12.87 11.92
C THR A 54 20.48 -11.91 12.70
N GLY A 55 20.25 -10.70 12.20
CA GLY A 55 19.39 -9.71 12.82
C GLY A 55 17.95 -10.22 12.95
N PRO A 56 17.27 -9.99 14.08
CA PRO A 56 15.91 -10.46 14.27
C PRO A 56 14.95 -9.69 13.37
N ARG A 57 13.92 -10.40 12.86
CA ARG A 57 12.85 -9.83 12.05
C ARG A 57 11.51 -10.28 12.61
N LEU A 58 10.66 -9.30 12.89
CA LEU A 58 9.33 -9.51 13.48
C LEU A 58 8.27 -9.78 12.39
N PHE A 59 8.49 -9.18 11.21
CA PHE A 59 7.62 -9.28 10.05
C PHE A 59 8.40 -9.84 8.86
N GLY A 60 7.67 -10.45 7.93
CA GLY A 60 8.17 -10.71 6.58
C GLY A 60 8.29 -9.42 5.77
N LEU A 61 8.64 -9.55 4.48
CA LEU A 61 8.84 -8.45 3.54
C LEU A 61 10.04 -7.54 3.86
N GLN A 62 10.83 -7.84 4.89
CA GLN A 62 12.00 -7.07 5.28
C GLN A 62 13.28 -7.76 4.84
N GLU A 63 14.20 -6.99 4.28
CA GLU A 63 15.50 -7.52 3.90
C GLU A 63 16.25 -8.10 5.12
N PRO A 64 17.00 -9.20 4.96
CA PRO A 64 17.86 -9.69 6.02
C PRO A 64 18.98 -8.69 6.36
N TYR A 65 19.28 -8.51 7.65
CA TYR A 65 20.40 -7.69 8.12
C TYR A 65 21.21 -8.37 9.24
N THR A 66 22.39 -7.84 9.53
CA THR A 66 23.20 -8.21 10.71
C THR A 66 22.95 -7.19 11.81
N ASP A 67 22.58 -7.62 13.00
CA ASP A 67 22.48 -6.72 14.16
C ASP A 67 23.81 -6.68 14.92
N ASN A 68 24.53 -5.57 14.80
CA ASN A 68 25.79 -5.32 15.52
C ASN A 68 25.62 -4.31 16.66
N ASN A 69 24.38 -3.97 17.04
CA ASN A 69 24.14 -2.95 18.05
C ASN A 69 24.66 -3.41 19.42
N PRO A 70 25.33 -2.51 20.18
CA PRO A 70 25.83 -2.85 21.50
C PRO A 70 24.68 -3.08 22.49
N PRO A 71 24.80 -4.04 23.42
CA PRO A 71 23.79 -4.22 24.46
C PRO A 71 23.77 -3.03 25.42
N GLY A 72 22.59 -2.71 25.96
CA GLY A 72 22.44 -1.77 27.09
C GLY A 72 21.99 -0.35 26.74
N CYS A 73 21.50 -0.12 25.52
CA CYS A 73 20.86 1.15 25.20
C CYS A 73 19.49 1.30 25.94
N PRO A 74 19.19 2.46 26.58
CA PRO A 74 17.92 2.69 27.27
C PRO A 74 16.72 2.68 26.31
N PRO A 75 15.62 1.96 26.62
CA PRO A 75 14.54 1.67 25.68
C PRO A 75 13.83 2.89 25.07
N ASP A 76 13.96 4.08 25.64
CA ASP A 76 13.28 5.30 25.23
C ASP A 76 14.15 6.30 24.44
N ASN A 77 15.45 6.05 24.22
CA ASN A 77 16.35 7.01 23.54
C ASN A 77 17.44 6.36 22.67
N CYS A 78 17.17 5.21 22.06
CA CYS A 78 18.17 4.50 21.27
C CYS A 78 18.30 4.93 19.81
N GLY A 79 17.21 5.41 19.20
CA GLY A 79 17.10 5.45 17.74
C GLY A 79 17.57 4.12 17.13
N GLN A 80 18.39 4.20 16.10
CA GLN A 80 19.06 3.07 15.45
C GLN A 80 19.87 2.15 16.36
N ALA A 81 20.41 2.63 17.49
CA ALA A 81 21.30 1.84 18.34
C ALA A 81 20.57 0.79 19.20
N ARG A 82 19.26 0.60 19.00
CA ARG A 82 18.45 -0.34 19.76
C ARG A 82 18.79 -1.78 19.34
N PRO A 83 19.20 -2.67 20.26
CA PRO A 83 19.39 -4.07 19.95
C PRO A 83 18.11 -4.70 19.36
N GLY A 84 18.28 -5.48 18.31
CA GLY A 84 17.21 -6.14 17.57
C GLY A 84 16.56 -5.30 16.46
N PHE A 85 17.16 -4.17 16.09
CA PHE A 85 16.69 -3.29 15.03
C PHE A 85 17.87 -2.86 14.14
N PHE A 86 17.59 -2.54 12.88
CA PHE A 86 18.63 -2.19 11.92
C PHE A 86 19.26 -0.81 12.19
N ASN A 87 20.59 -0.74 12.12
CA ASN A 87 21.37 0.47 12.27
C ASN A 87 22.23 0.79 11.04
N TYR A 88 21.99 1.94 10.40
CA TYR A 88 22.74 2.36 9.20
C TYR A 88 24.23 2.61 9.47
N GLU A 89 24.66 2.82 10.71
CA GLU A 89 26.07 3.07 11.06
C GLU A 89 26.88 1.79 11.28
N THR A 90 26.26 0.72 11.80
CA THR A 90 26.97 -0.48 12.27
C THR A 90 26.57 -1.76 11.58
N ASP A 91 25.38 -1.79 10.97
CA ASP A 91 24.79 -3.00 10.45
C ASP A 91 25.00 -3.11 8.94
N THR A 92 25.01 -4.34 8.47
CA THR A 92 25.00 -4.65 7.04
C THR A 92 23.68 -5.33 6.71
N TYR A 93 23.10 -4.98 5.57
CA TYR A 93 21.89 -5.61 5.07
C TYR A 93 22.14 -6.26 3.71
N CYS A 94 21.28 -7.21 3.38
CA CYS A 94 21.23 -7.78 2.05
C CYS A 94 20.38 -6.88 1.16
N ASP A 95 21.01 -6.04 0.35
CA ASP A 95 20.34 -5.25 -0.70
C ASP A 95 19.90 -6.18 -1.84
N ALA A 96 18.77 -6.87 -1.65
CA ALA A 96 18.32 -7.97 -2.48
C ALA A 96 17.69 -7.47 -3.79
N ASN A 97 17.16 -6.24 -3.80
CA ASN A 97 16.63 -5.59 -4.99
C ASN A 97 17.59 -4.56 -5.62
N ALA A 98 18.80 -4.40 -5.07
CA ALA A 98 19.85 -3.50 -5.54
C ALA A 98 19.43 -2.02 -5.58
N ASN A 99 18.60 -1.58 -4.63
CA ASN A 99 18.11 -0.21 -4.55
C ASN A 99 18.98 0.71 -3.68
N GLY A 100 20.01 0.16 -3.02
CA GLY A 100 21.02 0.90 -2.26
C GLY A 100 20.55 1.42 -0.91
N ARG A 101 19.40 0.98 -0.39
CA ARG A 101 18.93 1.27 0.97
C ARG A 101 18.38 0.00 1.61
N TYR A 102 18.28 -0.01 2.93
CA TYR A 102 17.63 -1.11 3.63
C TYR A 102 16.11 -1.02 3.46
N ASP A 103 15.49 -2.04 2.88
CA ASP A 103 14.03 -2.21 2.92
C ASP A 103 13.63 -2.89 4.24
N GLY A 104 13.42 -2.03 5.24
CA GLY A 104 12.80 -2.38 6.51
C GLY A 104 11.45 -1.69 6.68
N LEU A 105 10.61 -2.24 7.56
CA LEU A 105 9.28 -1.67 7.81
C LEU A 105 9.37 -0.55 8.85
N TYR A 106 9.56 0.69 8.38
CA TYR A 106 9.46 1.88 9.21
C TYR A 106 8.00 2.25 9.48
N SER A 107 7.69 2.72 10.68
CA SER A 107 6.39 3.29 11.02
C SER A 107 6.21 4.64 10.35
N SER A 108 5.06 4.84 9.71
CA SER A 108 4.55 6.18 9.46
C SER A 108 4.29 6.86 10.80
N GLY A 109 4.70 8.11 10.99
CA GLY A 109 4.43 8.89 12.20
C GLY A 109 5.65 9.25 13.06
N GLY A 110 6.83 8.67 12.82
CA GLY A 110 8.06 9.08 13.50
C GLY A 110 9.31 8.55 12.81
N ALA A 111 10.30 9.43 12.61
CA ALA A 111 11.53 9.06 11.93
C ALA A 111 12.33 8.04 12.74
N ASP A 112 13.02 7.14 12.04
CA ASP A 112 13.88 6.15 12.67
C ASP A 112 13.17 5.22 13.66
N HIS A 113 11.95 4.80 13.31
CA HIS A 113 11.17 3.87 14.10
C HIS A 113 10.71 2.69 13.23
N LEU A 114 11.38 1.55 13.36
CA LEU A 114 10.94 0.29 12.77
C LEU A 114 9.72 -0.27 13.54
N LEU A 115 8.84 -0.97 12.84
CA LEU A 115 7.67 -1.60 13.44
C LEU A 115 8.05 -2.68 14.45
N GLU A 116 7.38 -2.68 15.60
CA GLU A 116 7.70 -3.56 16.72
C GLU A 116 6.65 -4.65 16.98
N TRP A 117 5.40 -4.42 16.56
CA TRP A 117 4.27 -5.32 16.78
C TRP A 117 3.03 -4.78 16.04
N VAL A 118 1.95 -5.55 16.06
CA VAL A 118 0.64 -5.15 15.53
C VAL A 118 -0.33 -4.99 16.69
N HIS A 119 -0.86 -3.78 16.90
CA HIS A 119 -1.95 -3.56 17.85
C HIS A 119 -3.28 -4.01 17.25
N ASP A 120 -3.64 -3.39 16.13
CA ASP A 120 -4.82 -3.71 15.35
C ASP A 120 -4.39 -4.07 13.92
N PRO A 121 -4.96 -5.12 13.31
CA PRO A 121 -4.77 -5.38 11.89
C PRO A 121 -5.24 -4.21 11.04
N ILE A 122 -4.50 -3.89 9.98
CA ILE A 122 -4.80 -2.82 9.03
C ILE A 122 -5.41 -3.38 7.74
N ASP A 123 -6.22 -2.59 7.02
CA ASP A 123 -6.97 -3.11 5.87
C ASP A 123 -7.11 -2.12 4.69
N ALA A 124 -7.44 -2.69 3.53
CA ALA A 124 -7.99 -1.99 2.38
C ALA A 124 -9.48 -2.29 2.27
N ARG A 125 -10.31 -1.25 2.22
CA ARG A 125 -11.77 -1.36 2.11
C ARG A 125 -12.25 -0.77 0.81
N ALA A 126 -13.02 -1.54 0.06
CA ALA A 126 -13.54 -1.15 -1.23
C ALA A 126 -15.07 -1.14 -1.25
N ILE A 127 -15.64 -0.15 -1.94
CA ILE A 127 -17.04 -0.10 -2.32
C ILE A 127 -17.11 0.04 -3.84
N ALA A 128 -17.88 -0.83 -4.49
CA ALA A 128 -18.20 -0.79 -5.91
C ALA A 128 -19.66 -0.38 -6.12
N ILE A 129 -19.90 0.53 -7.06
CA ILE A 129 -21.21 1.05 -7.42
C ILE A 129 -21.33 1.02 -8.93
N GLY A 130 -22.38 0.41 -9.49
CA GLY A 130 -22.58 0.36 -10.93
C GLY A 130 -24.02 0.32 -11.38
N ASP A 131 -24.24 0.60 -12.66
CA ASP A 131 -25.56 0.60 -13.32
C ASP A 131 -25.80 -0.65 -14.18
N GLY A 132 -24.92 -1.65 -14.08
CA GLY A 132 -24.92 -2.85 -14.91
C GLY A 132 -24.11 -2.73 -16.21
N THR A 133 -23.70 -1.52 -16.60
CA THR A 133 -22.84 -1.26 -17.76
C THR A 133 -21.51 -0.63 -17.39
N LYS A 134 -21.48 0.16 -16.30
CA LYS A 134 -20.30 0.84 -15.77
C LYS A 134 -20.20 0.62 -14.27
N MET A 135 -18.97 0.65 -13.76
CA MET A 135 -18.68 0.57 -12.33
C MET A 135 -17.76 1.71 -11.90
N ALA A 136 -17.98 2.23 -10.70
CA ALA A 136 -17.03 3.05 -9.96
C ALA A 136 -16.64 2.31 -8.67
N VAL A 137 -15.34 2.20 -8.40
CA VAL A 137 -14.82 1.58 -7.19
C VAL A 137 -13.96 2.59 -6.44
N ILE A 138 -14.27 2.76 -5.16
CA ILE A 138 -13.49 3.58 -4.23
C ILE A 138 -12.87 2.64 -3.21
N VAL A 139 -11.55 2.74 -3.05
CA VAL A 139 -10.77 1.96 -2.10
C VAL A 139 -10.09 2.89 -1.12
N SER A 140 -10.39 2.75 0.17
CA SER A 140 -9.69 3.41 1.27
C SER A 140 -8.73 2.42 1.93
N ILE A 141 -7.46 2.79 2.01
CA ILE A 141 -6.37 1.96 2.53
C ILE A 141 -5.86 2.57 3.82
N VAL A 142 -5.71 1.75 4.87
CA VAL A 142 -5.06 2.17 6.11
C VAL A 142 -3.57 2.37 5.84
N SER A 143 -3.17 3.63 5.70
CA SER A 143 -1.82 4.06 5.31
C SER A 143 -1.69 5.57 5.45
N ILE A 144 -0.48 6.10 5.68
CA ILE A 144 -0.27 7.55 5.78
C ILE A 144 -0.56 8.29 4.46
N GLY A 145 -0.28 7.68 3.32
CA GLY A 145 -0.39 8.31 2.03
C GLY A 145 -0.15 7.36 0.88
N LEU A 146 -0.50 7.79 -0.33
CA LEU A 146 -0.21 7.04 -1.54
C LEU A 146 0.28 7.98 -2.63
N PHE A 147 1.42 7.66 -3.22
CA PHE A 147 1.91 8.37 -4.39
C PHE A 147 1.18 7.95 -5.67
N GLU A 148 1.25 8.80 -6.69
CA GLU A 148 0.60 8.56 -7.97
C GLU A 148 1.08 7.25 -8.63
N ASN A 149 2.38 6.92 -8.51
CA ASN A 149 2.93 5.67 -9.05
C ASN A 149 2.29 4.42 -8.40
N GLN A 150 2.06 4.45 -7.09
CA GLN A 150 1.42 3.36 -6.35
C GLN A 150 -0.04 3.21 -6.78
N THR A 151 -0.80 4.31 -6.82
CA THR A 151 -2.20 4.24 -7.27
C THR A 151 -2.33 3.85 -8.75
N LYS A 152 -1.36 4.20 -9.61
CA LYS A 152 -1.29 3.73 -11.01
C LYS A 152 -1.08 2.21 -11.08
N ARG A 153 -0.17 1.66 -10.28
CA ARG A 153 0.07 0.21 -10.19
C ARG A 153 -1.17 -0.53 -9.69
N MET A 154 -1.86 -0.01 -8.67
CA MET A 154 -3.12 -0.58 -8.16
C MET A 154 -4.21 -0.60 -9.25
N ARG A 155 -4.39 0.52 -9.97
CA ARG A 155 -5.35 0.58 -11.08
C ARG A 155 -5.01 -0.40 -12.19
N ALA A 156 -3.74 -0.48 -12.59
CA ALA A 156 -3.30 -1.43 -13.62
C ALA A 156 -3.58 -2.88 -13.21
N ALA A 157 -3.23 -3.26 -11.98
CA ALA A 157 -3.47 -4.61 -11.46
C ALA A 157 -4.96 -5.01 -11.48
N VAL A 158 -5.88 -4.08 -11.18
CA VAL A 158 -7.33 -4.33 -11.30
C VAL A 158 -7.74 -4.50 -12.76
N LEU A 159 -7.31 -3.60 -13.64
CA LEU A 159 -7.70 -3.63 -15.06
C LEU A 159 -7.17 -4.87 -15.78
N ASP A 160 -5.96 -5.32 -15.45
CA ASP A 160 -5.35 -6.53 -16.01
C ASP A 160 -6.12 -7.81 -15.62
N ALA A 161 -6.79 -7.79 -14.46
CA ALA A 161 -7.59 -8.91 -13.96
C ALA A 161 -9.05 -8.92 -14.45
N LEU A 162 -9.52 -7.82 -15.07
CA LEU A 162 -10.89 -7.70 -15.57
C LEU A 162 -10.98 -8.07 -17.05
N PRO A 163 -12.18 -8.46 -17.55
CA PRO A 163 -12.39 -8.67 -18.97
C PRO A 163 -11.99 -7.43 -19.79
N PRO A 164 -11.30 -7.60 -20.93
CA PRO A 164 -10.94 -6.49 -21.81
C PRO A 164 -12.16 -5.63 -22.17
N GLY A 165 -12.04 -4.32 -22.03
CA GLY A 165 -13.11 -3.36 -22.33
C GLY A 165 -14.09 -3.10 -21.19
N SER A 166 -13.84 -3.62 -19.98
CA SER A 166 -14.63 -3.27 -18.79
C SER A 166 -14.57 -1.76 -18.50
N ASP A 167 -15.73 -1.10 -18.40
CA ASP A 167 -15.84 0.33 -18.07
C ASP A 167 -15.87 0.53 -16.54
N VAL A 168 -14.68 0.63 -15.95
CA VAL A 168 -14.49 0.78 -14.50
C VAL A 168 -13.67 2.02 -14.17
N THR A 169 -14.24 2.90 -13.35
CA THR A 169 -13.52 4.01 -12.72
C THR A 169 -12.98 3.56 -11.37
N LEU A 170 -11.68 3.78 -11.11
CA LEU A 170 -11.00 3.32 -9.91
C LEU A 170 -10.36 4.48 -9.14
N VAL A 171 -10.72 4.63 -7.88
CA VAL A 171 -10.14 5.61 -6.95
C VAL A 171 -9.52 4.86 -5.78
N PHE A 172 -8.23 5.11 -5.53
CA PHE A 172 -7.50 4.59 -4.38
C PHE A 172 -7.06 5.77 -3.51
N SER A 173 -7.35 5.71 -2.22
CA SER A 173 -6.99 6.73 -1.23
C SER A 173 -6.39 6.10 0.03
N ALA A 174 -5.61 6.90 0.75
CA ALA A 174 -5.12 6.56 2.08
C ALA A 174 -5.99 7.27 3.14
N ASP A 175 -6.13 6.69 4.33
CA ASP A 175 -6.83 7.30 5.47
C ASP A 175 -5.96 8.21 6.34
N HIS A 176 -4.66 8.30 6.02
CA HIS A 176 -3.66 9.07 6.75
C HIS A 176 -3.26 8.45 8.11
N ASN A 177 -3.16 7.12 8.16
CA ASN A 177 -2.69 6.42 9.35
C ASN A 177 -1.19 6.67 9.64
N GLU A 178 -0.88 7.12 10.86
CA GLU A 178 0.48 7.36 11.38
C GLU A 178 0.94 6.24 12.33
N SER A 179 0.57 5.00 12.02
CA SER A 179 0.99 3.79 12.74
C SER A 179 0.98 2.56 11.82
N SER A 180 1.26 2.78 10.53
CA SER A 180 1.32 1.77 9.46
C SER A 180 2.73 1.78 8.86
N PRO A 181 3.11 0.86 7.96
CA PRO A 181 4.37 1.02 7.24
C PRO A 181 4.44 2.34 6.46
N ASP A 182 5.60 2.99 6.45
CA ASP A 182 5.84 4.27 5.78
C ASP A 182 5.79 4.13 4.26
N SER A 183 4.62 4.42 3.69
CA SER A 183 4.36 4.36 2.26
C SER A 183 4.79 5.60 1.47
N ILE A 184 5.21 6.67 2.16
CA ILE A 184 5.60 7.95 1.53
C ILE A 184 7.09 8.25 1.66
N GLY A 185 7.82 7.49 2.49
CA GLY A 185 9.28 7.51 2.57
C GLY A 185 9.83 8.65 3.41
N LEU A 186 9.04 9.21 4.32
CA LEU A 186 9.43 10.35 5.14
C LEU A 186 10.18 9.95 6.42
N TYR A 187 9.97 8.73 6.91
CA TYR A 187 10.27 8.32 8.29
C TYR A 187 11.33 7.22 8.42
N GLY A 188 12.08 6.97 7.35
CA GLY A 188 13.23 6.07 7.42
C GLY A 188 14.31 6.56 8.41
N ALA A 189 15.42 5.84 8.46
CA ALA A 189 16.54 6.18 9.35
C ALA A 189 17.77 6.67 8.57
N PRO A 190 18.76 7.29 9.22
CA PRO A 190 18.73 7.83 10.59
C PRO A 190 17.73 8.99 10.72
N ASP A 191 17.28 9.32 11.93
CA ASP A 191 16.58 10.59 12.17
C ASP A 191 17.55 11.76 11.94
N THR A 192 17.13 12.72 11.12
CA THR A 192 17.89 13.95 10.83
C THR A 192 17.77 15.01 11.94
N GLY A 193 16.95 14.77 12.95
CA GLY A 193 16.57 15.74 13.98
C GLY A 193 15.55 16.78 13.49
N GLN A 194 15.02 16.60 12.27
CA GLN A 194 13.97 17.44 11.69
C GLN A 194 12.61 16.71 11.61
N GLY A 195 12.48 15.56 12.28
CA GLY A 195 11.29 14.72 12.22
C GLY A 195 11.15 13.95 10.89
N VAL A 196 12.26 13.79 10.16
CA VAL A 196 12.34 13.05 8.90
C VAL A 196 13.59 12.19 8.87
N GLY A 197 13.52 11.10 8.10
CA GLY A 197 14.61 10.18 7.87
C GLY A 197 15.67 10.71 6.90
N GLY A 198 16.92 10.28 7.11
CA GLY A 198 18.02 10.47 6.17
C GLY A 198 17.90 9.56 4.94
N ASN A 199 17.23 8.43 5.08
CA ASN A 199 16.83 7.53 3.98
C ASN A 199 15.31 7.41 3.92
N SER A 200 14.81 6.95 2.77
CA SER A 200 13.39 6.64 2.60
C SER A 200 12.97 5.50 3.53
N GLY A 201 11.82 5.65 4.18
CA GLY A 201 11.16 4.57 4.93
C GLY A 201 10.33 3.62 4.07
N ILE A 202 10.28 3.84 2.74
CA ILE A 202 9.59 2.94 1.80
C ILE A 202 10.33 1.60 1.73
N ASP A 203 9.58 0.56 2.05
CA ASP A 203 9.89 -0.85 1.79
C ASP A 203 9.24 -1.31 0.47
N ASP A 204 10.06 -1.62 -0.54
CA ASP A 204 9.56 -1.96 -1.88
C ASP A 204 8.75 -3.27 -1.91
N TYR A 205 9.02 -4.21 -1.00
CA TYR A 205 8.32 -5.49 -0.90
C TYR A 205 6.94 -5.31 -0.27
N TYR A 206 6.84 -4.51 0.80
CA TYR A 206 5.55 -4.10 1.36
C TYR A 206 4.74 -3.28 0.37
N MET A 207 5.36 -2.39 -0.40
CA MET A 207 4.63 -1.66 -1.43
C MET A 207 4.11 -2.56 -2.55
N GLY A 208 4.85 -3.62 -2.91
CA GLY A 208 4.36 -4.67 -3.80
C GLY A 208 3.14 -5.40 -3.23
N PHE A 209 3.25 -5.89 -2.00
CA PHE A 209 2.16 -6.51 -1.26
C PHE A 209 0.94 -5.59 -1.16
N LEU A 210 1.11 -4.33 -0.78
CA LEU A 210 0.03 -3.37 -0.63
C LEU A 210 -0.72 -3.13 -1.95
N VAL A 211 0.00 -3.06 -3.08
CA VAL A 211 -0.61 -2.94 -4.41
C VAL A 211 -1.50 -4.14 -4.71
N GLU A 212 -1.01 -5.36 -4.48
CA GLU A 212 -1.77 -6.59 -4.71
C GLU A 212 -3.02 -6.67 -3.85
N ARG A 213 -2.89 -6.37 -2.55
CA ARG A 213 -3.99 -6.44 -1.58
C ARG A 213 -5.04 -5.36 -1.82
N ALA A 214 -4.63 -4.16 -2.19
CA ALA A 214 -5.54 -3.08 -2.57
C ALA A 214 -6.31 -3.42 -3.86
N ALA A 215 -5.63 -3.94 -4.88
CA ALA A 215 -6.28 -4.39 -6.11
C ALA A 215 -7.28 -5.55 -5.84
N GLN A 216 -6.90 -6.47 -4.96
CA GLN A 216 -7.79 -7.55 -4.52
C GLN A 216 -9.06 -7.02 -3.84
N ALA A 217 -8.97 -5.98 -3.00
CA ALA A 217 -10.15 -5.37 -2.40
C ALA A 217 -11.11 -4.81 -3.46
N ALA A 218 -10.57 -4.10 -4.46
CA ALA A 218 -11.38 -3.58 -5.57
C ALA A 218 -12.07 -4.72 -6.36
N LEU A 219 -11.32 -5.76 -6.72
CA LEU A 219 -11.84 -6.90 -7.47
C LEU A 219 -12.93 -7.66 -6.69
N GLN A 220 -12.73 -7.88 -5.39
CA GLN A 220 -13.74 -8.52 -4.55
C GLN A 220 -14.99 -7.65 -4.42
N ALA A 221 -14.85 -6.33 -4.30
CA ALA A 221 -16.02 -5.45 -4.27
C ALA A 221 -16.82 -5.51 -5.58
N ILE A 222 -16.16 -5.57 -6.73
CA ILE A 222 -16.82 -5.77 -8.04
C ILE A 222 -17.52 -7.14 -8.09
N GLN A 223 -16.85 -8.21 -7.65
CA GLN A 223 -17.40 -9.58 -7.66
C GLN A 223 -18.60 -9.74 -6.72
N ASN A 224 -18.59 -9.03 -5.60
CA ASN A 224 -19.65 -9.05 -4.59
C ASN A 224 -20.82 -8.12 -4.95
N ALA A 225 -20.79 -7.43 -6.10
CA ALA A 225 -21.79 -6.45 -6.45
C ALA A 225 -23.15 -7.09 -6.74
N VAL A 226 -24.17 -6.64 -6.00
CA VAL A 226 -25.55 -7.13 -6.08
C VAL A 226 -26.55 -5.96 -6.11
N PRO A 227 -27.77 -6.17 -6.64
CA PRO A 227 -28.83 -5.15 -6.65
C PRO A 227 -29.20 -4.59 -5.26
#